data_AF-A0A7L8V0P5-F1
#
_entry.id   AF-A0A7L8V0P5-F1
#
_cell.length_a   1.000
_cell.length_b   1.000
_cell.length_c   1.000
_cell.angle_alpha   90.00
_cell.angle_beta   90.00
_cell.angle_gamma   90.00
#
_symmetry.space_group_name_H-M   'P 1'
#
loop_
_entity.id
_entity.type
_entity.pdbx_description
1 polymer ?
#
loop_
_entity_poly.entity_id
_entity_poly.type
_entity_poly.pdbx_seq_one_letter_code
_entity_poly.pdbx_strand_id
1 'polypeptide(L)'
;MKKIILVVVVIVAIITVLIMTSKTDTSSSTQSFASQKLQTTTEAQDDKVILNKVSVDLKQTSDTMLNDFNASLKNAPQDIEGRKKMTETHVQKLQDMAKNGLSQLDKVRSEKGKNNQNYNDYATQIKNLYSEKSKTLIDAYNNSIKTQ
;
A
#
# COMPACT_ATOMS: atom_id res chain seq x y z
N MET A 1 18.77 -22.64 -30.94
CA MET A 1 18.38 -22.80 -29.52
C MET A 1 18.74 -21.52 -28.78
N LYS A 2 17.79 -20.61 -28.56
CA LYS A 2 18.03 -19.38 -27.80
C LYS A 2 17.71 -19.67 -26.34
N LYS A 3 18.70 -19.47 -25.47
CA LYS A 3 18.64 -19.76 -24.04
C LYS A 3 17.63 -18.82 -23.38
N ILE A 4 16.56 -19.36 -22.79
CA ILE A 4 15.60 -18.62 -21.99
C ILE A 4 16.23 -18.42 -20.62
N ILE A 5 16.68 -17.19 -20.35
CA ILE A 5 17.16 -16.80 -19.02
C ILE A 5 15.92 -16.53 -18.18
N LEU A 6 15.68 -17.44 -17.23
CA LEU A 6 14.54 -17.44 -16.33
C LEU A 6 14.81 -16.40 -15.22
N VAL A 7 14.37 -15.16 -15.46
CA VAL A 7 14.47 -14.05 -14.50
C VAL A 7 13.28 -14.14 -13.52
N VAL A 8 13.42 -14.95 -12.48
CA VAL A 8 12.52 -14.93 -11.31
C VAL A 8 12.95 -13.78 -10.40
N VAL A 9 12.44 -12.57 -10.63
CA VAL A 9 12.76 -11.40 -9.79
C VAL A 9 11.59 -11.11 -8.85
N VAL A 10 11.72 -11.66 -7.64
CA VAL A 10 11.66 -10.98 -6.33
C VAL A 10 10.72 -9.76 -6.24
N ILE A 11 9.41 -9.96 -6.33
CA ILE A 11 8.42 -8.97 -5.81
C ILE A 11 7.73 -9.48 -4.53
N VAL A 12 7.81 -10.79 -4.27
CA VAL A 12 7.19 -11.43 -3.08
C VAL A 12 7.73 -10.87 -1.75
N ALA A 13 8.96 -10.34 -1.74
CA ALA A 13 9.60 -9.82 -0.52
C ALA A 13 8.92 -8.56 0.06
N ILE A 14 8.12 -7.82 -0.72
CA ILE A 14 7.47 -6.58 -0.24
C ILE A 14 6.26 -6.90 0.67
N ILE A 15 5.70 -8.12 0.59
CA ILE A 15 4.51 -8.52 1.36
C ILE A 15 4.88 -9.09 2.74
N THR A 16 6.11 -9.57 2.95
CA THR A 16 6.43 -10.49 4.07
C THR A 16 6.84 -9.90 5.42
N VAL A 17 6.87 -8.58 5.67
CA VAL A 17 7.28 -8.12 7.01
C VAL A 17 6.43 -6.97 7.53
N LEU A 18 5.49 -7.30 8.41
CA LEU A 18 5.27 -6.51 9.63
C LEU A 18 4.61 -7.38 10.72
N ILE A 19 5.30 -8.46 11.10
CA ILE A 19 5.13 -9.08 12.41
C ILE A 19 5.98 -8.24 13.38
N MET A 20 5.34 -7.75 14.44
CA MET A 20 5.93 -6.93 15.49
C MET A 20 7.17 -7.57 16.12
N THR A 21 8.26 -6.80 16.21
CA THR A 21 9.22 -6.90 17.32
C THR A 21 9.63 -5.49 17.74
N SER A 22 9.24 -5.09 18.94
CA SER A 22 9.70 -3.87 19.61
C SER A 22 11.12 -4.06 20.13
N LYS A 23 12.08 -3.22 19.71
CA LYS A 23 13.07 -2.50 20.57
C LYS A 23 14.20 -1.83 19.77
N THR A 24 14.26 -0.51 19.93
CA THR A 24 15.40 0.45 20.00
C THR A 24 16.46 0.58 18.90
N ASP A 25 16.45 1.81 18.35
CA ASP A 25 17.54 2.73 18.00
C ASP A 25 18.59 2.37 16.95
N THR A 26 18.55 3.10 15.81
CA THR A 26 19.72 3.74 15.19
C THR A 26 19.28 4.81 14.19
N SER A 27 19.96 5.96 14.28
CA SER A 27 19.76 7.22 13.57
C SER A 27 20.29 7.19 12.12
N SER A 28 19.58 7.81 11.17
CA SER A 28 20.20 8.50 10.02
C SER A 28 19.24 9.36 9.19
N SER A 29 19.59 10.65 9.15
CA SER A 29 19.55 11.57 8.01
C SER A 29 18.22 11.86 7.31
N THR A 30 17.57 12.92 7.80
CA THR A 30 16.41 13.60 7.25
C THR A 30 16.74 14.38 5.97
N GLN A 31 16.19 13.94 4.83
CA GLN A 31 15.98 14.80 3.66
C GLN A 31 14.57 15.38 3.73
N SER A 32 14.49 16.68 3.92
CA SER A 32 13.27 17.46 4.10
C SER A 32 12.39 17.42 2.85
N PHE A 33 11.23 16.77 2.96
CA PHE A 33 10.09 17.04 2.09
C PHE A 33 9.09 17.87 2.89
N ALA A 34 8.75 19.04 2.36
CA ALA A 34 7.88 20.01 2.99
C ALA A 34 6.56 19.37 3.45
N SER A 35 6.39 19.30 4.78
CA SER A 35 5.13 18.95 5.42
C SER A 35 4.06 19.96 5.03
N GLN A 36 3.13 19.55 4.17
CA GLN A 36 1.82 20.20 4.14
C GLN A 36 1.18 19.99 5.51
N LYS A 37 1.07 21.08 6.26
CA LYS A 37 0.38 21.18 7.55
C LYS A 37 -1.07 20.79 7.36
N LEU A 38 -1.39 19.52 7.64
CA LEU A 38 -2.76 19.05 7.72
C LEU A 38 -3.42 19.72 8.93
N GLN A 39 -4.44 20.54 8.68
CA GLN A 39 -5.28 21.11 9.73
C GLN A 39 -5.89 19.96 10.54
N THR A 40 -5.44 19.83 11.78
CA THR A 40 -6.11 19.04 12.82
C THR A 40 -7.29 19.87 13.34
N THR A 41 -8.45 19.70 12.73
CA THR A 41 -9.72 20.00 13.40
C THR A 41 -10.05 18.81 14.28
N THR A 42 -10.02 19.03 15.59
CA THR A 42 -10.36 18.05 16.63
C THR A 42 -11.86 17.78 16.62
N GLU A 43 -12.31 16.94 15.69
CA GLU A 43 -13.48 16.09 15.91
C GLU A 43 -12.95 14.68 16.09
N ALA A 44 -13.27 14.04 17.21
CA ALA A 44 -12.95 12.63 17.42
C ALA A 44 -13.63 11.82 16.31
N GLN A 45 -12.90 11.50 15.24
CA GLN A 45 -13.46 10.71 14.15
C GLN A 45 -13.81 9.33 14.66
N ASP A 46 -14.99 8.85 14.27
CA ASP A 46 -15.38 7.48 14.58
C ASP A 46 -14.47 6.49 13.82
N ASP A 47 -14.01 5.45 14.52
CA ASP A 47 -13.12 4.41 13.99
C ASP A 47 -13.73 3.68 12.80
N LYS A 48 -15.06 3.54 12.74
CA LYS A 48 -15.77 3.01 11.57
C LYS A 48 -15.74 3.96 10.39
N VAL A 49 -15.79 5.27 10.62
CA VAL A 49 -15.67 6.28 9.56
C VAL A 49 -14.28 6.24 8.94
N ILE A 50 -13.23 6.09 9.76
CA ILE A 50 -11.85 5.92 9.28
C ILE A 50 -11.71 4.66 8.44
N LEU A 51 -12.20 3.51 8.93
CA LEU A 51 -12.18 2.25 8.18
C LEU A 51 -12.87 2.41 6.83
N ASN A 52 -14.08 2.96 6.80
CA ASN A 52 -14.86 3.13 5.58
C ASN A 52 -14.14 4.02 4.56
N LYS A 53 -13.62 5.17 5.02
CA LYS A 53 -12.89 6.10 4.15
C LYS A 53 -11.66 5.44 3.54
N VAL A 54 -10.79 4.87 4.37
CA VAL A 54 -9.56 4.21 3.91
C VAL A 54 -9.89 3.05 2.96
N SER A 55 -10.97 2.32 3.23
CA SER A 55 -11.40 1.20 2.37
C SER A 55 -11.86 1.67 1.00
N VAL A 56 -12.61 2.77 0.92
CA VAL A 56 -13.03 3.39 -0.35
C VAL A 56 -11.81 3.91 -1.10
N ASP A 57 -10.94 4.66 -0.42
CA ASP A 57 -9.76 5.28 -1.01
C ASP A 57 -8.79 4.24 -1.58
N LEU A 58 -8.54 3.14 -0.85
CA LEU A 58 -7.71 2.02 -1.31
C LEU A 58 -8.30 1.34 -2.55
N LYS A 59 -9.62 1.10 -2.58
CA LYS A 59 -10.28 0.46 -3.74
C LYS A 59 -10.19 1.36 -4.97
N GLN A 60 -10.66 2.61 -4.87
CA GLN A 60 -10.66 3.55 -6.00
C GLN A 60 -9.26 3.81 -6.55
N THR A 61 -8.29 3.99 -5.66
CA THR A 61 -6.89 4.22 -6.05
C THR A 61 -6.30 2.98 -6.73
N SER A 62 -6.54 1.79 -6.19
CA SER A 62 -6.09 0.54 -6.81
C SER A 62 -6.71 0.33 -8.20
N ASP A 63 -8.00 0.62 -8.37
CA ASP A 63 -8.70 0.45 -9.65
C ASP A 63 -8.13 1.42 -10.70
N THR A 64 -7.83 2.66 -10.30
CA THR A 64 -7.18 3.67 -11.16
C THR A 64 -5.78 3.23 -11.56
N MET A 65 -4.98 2.78 -10.60
CA MET A 65 -3.62 2.27 -10.83
C MET A 65 -3.57 1.05 -11.75
N LEU A 66 -4.57 0.17 -11.67
CA LEU A 66 -4.68 -0.98 -12.56
C LEU A 66 -5.03 -0.53 -13.99
N ASN A 67 -5.89 0.48 -14.14
CA ASN A 67 -6.18 1.08 -15.44
C ASN A 67 -4.94 1.75 -16.05
N ASP A 68 -4.18 2.50 -15.25
CA ASP A 68 -2.92 3.12 -15.69
C ASP A 68 -1.90 2.07 -16.13
N PHE A 69 -1.77 0.98 -15.37
CA PHE A 69 -0.93 -0.16 -15.73
C PHE A 69 -1.36 -0.79 -17.06
N ASN A 70 -2.65 -1.06 -17.24
CA ASN A 70 -3.18 -1.64 -18.48
C ASN A 70 -3.00 -0.70 -19.68
N ALA A 71 -3.13 0.61 -19.48
CA ALA A 71 -2.84 1.61 -20.51
C ALA A 71 -1.35 1.61 -20.89
N SER A 72 -0.44 1.52 -19.91
CA SER A 72 1.00 1.38 -20.14
C SER A 72 1.31 0.10 -20.95
N LEU A 73 0.71 -1.03 -20.58
CA LEU A 73 0.88 -2.30 -21.31
C LEU A 73 0.42 -2.20 -22.78
N LYS A 74 -0.67 -1.50 -23.04
CA LYS A 74 -1.18 -1.29 -24.42
C LYS A 74 -0.27 -0.38 -25.24
N ASN A 75 0.22 0.71 -24.65
CA ASN A 75 0.96 1.75 -25.37
C ASN A 75 2.44 1.40 -25.56
N ALA A 76 3.03 0.66 -24.62
CA ALA A 76 4.44 0.28 -24.62
C ALA A 76 4.61 -1.17 -24.15
N PRO A 77 4.14 -2.17 -24.91
CA PRO A 77 4.16 -3.57 -24.47
C PRO A 77 5.58 -4.06 -24.16
N GLN A 78 6.61 -3.61 -24.89
CA GLN A 78 7.98 -4.04 -24.66
C GLN A 78 8.65 -3.38 -23.43
N ASP A 79 8.03 -2.37 -22.81
CA ASP A 79 8.58 -1.63 -21.66
C ASP A 79 8.36 -2.36 -20.32
N ILE A 80 9.04 -3.48 -20.15
CA ILE A 80 8.94 -4.31 -18.94
C ILE A 80 9.42 -3.54 -17.70
N GLU A 81 10.55 -2.83 -17.80
CA GLU A 81 11.14 -2.11 -16.67
C GLU A 81 10.27 -0.91 -16.25
N GLY A 82 9.69 -0.17 -17.19
CA GLY A 82 8.74 0.89 -16.88
C GLY A 82 7.50 0.37 -16.15
N ARG A 83 6.96 -0.77 -16.57
CA ARG A 83 5.84 -1.44 -15.88
C ARG A 83 6.21 -1.95 -14.49
N LYS A 84 7.43 -2.45 -14.30
CA LYS A 84 7.95 -2.85 -12.99
C LYS A 84 7.98 -1.65 -12.03
N LYS A 85 8.61 -0.56 -12.45
CA LYS A 85 8.71 0.68 -11.65
C LYS A 85 7.33 1.29 -11.35
N MET A 86 6.42 1.25 -12.31
CA MET A 86 5.03 1.69 -12.11
C MET A 86 4.34 0.83 -11.04
N THR A 87 4.48 -0.49 -11.10
CA THR A 87 3.90 -1.42 -10.10
C THR A 87 4.47 -1.17 -8.71
N GLU A 88 5.79 -1.01 -8.58
CA GLU A 88 6.46 -0.67 -7.32
C GLU A 88 5.94 0.65 -6.74
N THR A 89 5.80 1.69 -7.58
CA THR A 89 5.27 3.00 -7.19
C THR A 89 3.82 2.90 -6.71
N HIS A 90 2.98 2.13 -7.42
CA HIS A 90 1.58 1.93 -7.07
C HIS A 90 1.42 1.17 -5.74
N VAL A 91 2.19 0.09 -5.53
CA VAL A 91 2.19 -0.66 -4.26
C VAL A 91 2.66 0.22 -3.10
N GLN A 92 3.69 1.05 -3.30
CA GLN A 92 4.14 1.99 -2.26
C GLN A 92 3.05 2.98 -1.89
N LYS A 93 2.33 3.51 -2.89
CA LYS A 93 1.23 4.45 -2.64
C LYS A 93 0.09 3.81 -1.84
N LEU A 94 -0.29 2.56 -2.16
CA LEU A 94 -1.29 1.82 -1.37
C LEU A 94 -0.80 1.57 0.07
N GLN A 95 0.50 1.29 0.25
CA GLN A 95 1.10 1.12 1.57
C GLN A 95 0.99 2.40 2.40
N ASP A 96 1.29 3.56 1.82
CA ASP A 96 1.22 4.85 2.51
C ASP A 96 -0.22 5.19 2.93
N MET A 97 -1.21 4.88 2.08
CA MET A 97 -2.62 5.05 2.41
C MET A 97 -3.05 4.16 3.58
N ALA A 98 -2.64 2.89 3.57
CA ALA A 98 -2.91 1.96 4.67
C ALA A 98 -2.25 2.41 5.98
N LYS A 99 -0.98 2.84 5.93
CA LYS A 99 -0.25 3.39 7.09
C LYS A 99 -0.95 4.63 7.66
N ASN A 100 -1.41 5.54 6.80
CA ASN A 100 -2.17 6.72 7.23
C ASN A 100 -3.50 6.33 7.91
N GLY A 101 -4.24 5.38 7.34
CA GLY A 101 -5.46 4.86 7.94
C GLY A 101 -5.25 4.22 9.31
N LEU A 102 -4.21 3.39 9.45
CA LEU A 102 -3.81 2.79 10.72
C LEU A 102 -3.41 3.85 11.76
N SER A 103 -2.66 4.88 11.34
CA SER A 103 -2.30 6.00 12.22
C SER A 103 -3.52 6.77 12.72
N GLN A 104 -4.56 6.94 11.89
CA GLN A 104 -5.82 7.55 12.33
C GLN A 104 -6.57 6.67 13.32
N LEU A 105 -6.63 5.35 13.09
CA LEU A 105 -7.20 4.41 14.08
C LEU A 105 -6.43 4.41 15.40
N ASP A 106 -5.10 4.53 15.36
CA ASP A 106 -4.25 4.62 16.56
C ASP A 106 -4.56 5.88 17.39
N LYS A 107 -4.79 7.02 16.72
CA LYS A 107 -5.21 8.26 17.38
C LYS A 107 -6.55 8.07 18.10
N VAL A 108 -7.56 7.54 17.41
CA VAL A 108 -8.88 7.30 18.00
C VAL A 108 -8.82 6.30 19.16
N ARG A 109 -8.03 5.23 19.05
CA ARG A 109 -7.80 4.29 20.16
C ARG A 109 -7.17 4.98 21.37
N SER A 110 -6.21 5.87 21.13
CA SER A 110 -5.54 6.61 22.21
C SER A 110 -6.51 7.56 22.93
N GLU A 111 -7.44 8.17 22.20
CA GLU A 111 -8.48 9.06 22.74
C GLU A 111 -9.61 8.29 23.46
N LYS A 112 -10.10 7.19 22.89
CA LYS A 112 -11.19 6.36 23.47
C LYS A 112 -10.70 5.42 24.58
N GLY A 113 -9.39 5.28 24.77
CA GLY A 113 -8.78 4.36 25.73
C GLY A 113 -8.71 2.90 25.26
N LYS A 114 -8.06 2.05 26.04
CA LYS A 114 -7.75 0.64 25.70
C LYS A 114 -8.98 -0.25 25.43
N ASN A 115 -10.19 0.23 25.72
CA ASN A 115 -11.46 -0.49 25.54
C ASN A 115 -12.09 -0.29 24.15
N ASN A 116 -11.39 0.32 23.18
CA ASN A 116 -11.88 0.29 21.80
C ASN A 116 -11.79 -1.13 21.23
N GLN A 117 -12.87 -1.89 21.40
CA GLN A 117 -12.97 -3.30 21.00
C GLN A 117 -12.77 -3.52 19.49
N ASN A 118 -13.09 -2.52 18.66
CA ASN A 118 -13.09 -2.68 17.20
C ASN A 118 -11.74 -2.34 16.55
N TYR A 119 -10.79 -1.76 17.29
CA TYR A 119 -9.52 -1.30 16.72
C TYR A 119 -8.78 -2.44 15.99
N ASN A 120 -8.64 -3.61 16.64
CA ASN A 120 -7.87 -4.71 16.07
C ASN A 120 -8.52 -5.25 14.79
N ASP A 121 -9.85 -5.34 14.78
CA ASP A 121 -10.62 -5.80 13.64
C ASP A 121 -10.51 -4.82 12.47
N TYR A 122 -10.63 -3.52 12.72
CA TYR A 122 -10.54 -2.49 11.69
C TYR A 122 -9.11 -2.34 11.14
N ALA A 123 -8.10 -2.40 12.02
CA ALA A 123 -6.70 -2.42 11.60
C ALA A 123 -6.39 -3.63 10.72
N THR A 124 -6.94 -4.80 11.07
CA THR A 124 -6.80 -6.03 10.28
C THR A 124 -7.47 -5.89 8.92
N GLN A 125 -8.67 -5.32 8.86
CA GLN A 125 -9.37 -5.07 7.59
C GLN A 125 -8.59 -4.14 6.66
N ILE A 126 -8.00 -3.05 7.16
CA ILE A 126 -7.14 -2.16 6.37
C ILE A 126 -5.93 -2.92 5.81
N LYS A 127 -5.25 -3.71 6.64
CA LYS A 127 -4.08 -4.50 6.22
C LYS A 127 -4.43 -5.53 5.15
N ASN A 128 -5.54 -6.25 5.34
CA ASN A 128 -6.01 -7.26 4.39
C ASN A 128 -6.36 -6.63 3.05
N LEU A 129 -7.08 -5.50 3.06
CA LEU A 129 -7.45 -4.80 1.84
C LEU A 129 -6.21 -4.28 1.09
N TYR A 130 -5.26 -3.66 1.80
CA TYR A 130 -3.98 -3.26 1.22
C TYR A 130 -3.24 -4.45 0.57
N SER A 131 -3.18 -5.58 1.26
CA SER A 131 -2.52 -6.78 0.76
C SER A 131 -3.19 -7.32 -0.51
N GLU A 132 -4.52 -7.41 -0.52
CA GLU A 132 -5.32 -7.84 -1.68
C GLU A 132 -5.10 -6.93 -2.90
N LYS A 133 -5.17 -5.61 -2.70
CA LYS A 133 -5.01 -4.62 -3.78
C LYS A 133 -3.58 -4.57 -4.31
N SER A 134 -2.59 -4.64 -3.43
CA SER A 134 -1.19 -4.75 -3.84
C SER A 134 -0.93 -6.02 -4.64
N LYS A 135 -1.48 -7.16 -4.18
CA LYS A 135 -1.38 -8.44 -4.90
C LYS A 135 -1.99 -8.34 -6.29
N THR A 136 -3.12 -7.68 -6.45
CA THR A 136 -3.77 -7.48 -7.76
C THR A 136 -2.84 -6.79 -8.76
N LEU A 137 -2.15 -5.71 -8.33
CA LEU A 137 -1.20 -4.99 -9.18
C LEU A 137 0.05 -5.83 -9.51
N ILE A 138 0.57 -6.54 -8.52
CA ILE A 138 1.73 -7.43 -8.70
C ILE A 138 1.41 -8.58 -9.66
N ASP A 139 0.21 -9.17 -9.52
CA ASP A 139 -0.25 -10.23 -10.41
C ASP A 139 -0.48 -9.71 -11.83
N ALA A 140 -1.00 -8.49 -11.99
CA ALA A 140 -1.11 -7.85 -13.31
C ALA A 140 0.26 -7.68 -13.99
N TYR A 141 1.27 -7.21 -13.25
CA TYR A 141 2.64 -7.15 -13.75
C TYR A 141 3.20 -8.51 -14.14
N ASN A 142 3.13 -9.50 -13.24
CA ASN A 142 3.63 -10.85 -13.50
C ASN A 142 2.96 -11.49 -14.71
N ASN A 143 1.65 -11.29 -14.87
CA ASN A 143 0.91 -11.79 -16.02
C ASN A 143 1.31 -11.07 -17.31
N SER A 144 1.59 -9.76 -17.25
CA SER A 144 2.04 -8.98 -18.42
C SER A 144 3.38 -9.43 -19.00
N ILE A 145 4.22 -10.10 -18.20
CA ILE A 145 5.52 -10.65 -18.63
C ILE A 145 5.33 -12.05 -19.23
N LYS A 146 4.41 -12.85 -18.69
CA LYS A 146 4.14 -14.22 -19.17
C LYS A 146 3.54 -14.27 -20.56
N THR A 147 2.86 -13.21 -20.97
CA THR A 147 2.17 -13.12 -22.26
C THR A 147 3.03 -12.52 -23.39
N GLN A 148 4.32 -12.29 -23.17
CA GLN A 148 5.28 -11.81 -24.18
C GLN A 148 6.22 -12.92 -24.62
#